data_AF-A0AA86W520-F1
#
_entry.id   AF-A0AA86W520-F1
#
_cell.length_a   1.000
_cell.length_b   1.000
_cell.length_c   1.000
_cell.angle_alpha   90.00
_cell.angle_beta   90.00
_cell.angle_gamma   90.00
#
_symmetry.space_group_name_H-M   'P 1'
#
loop_
_entity.id
_entity.type
_entity.pdbx_description
1 polymer ?
#
loop_
_entity_poly.entity_id
_entity_poly.type
_entity_poly.pdbx_seq_one_letter_code
_entity_poly.pdbx_strand_id
1 'polypeptide(L)'
;MCIYFRQSQNKVSSQKNSKNLPPSPTLFNGGSSLKLLGENDESEKYKFHPLVLVEDVDILYAEDRGCIAAIQQIAETSKGPIILTSNSDNPGLPHKFDRFHVPFVLPSPKELLSHLYTVCLTEGVNIHPLLVEKFIHSCRGDIRKSIMHLQF
;
A
#
# COMPACT_ATOMS: atom_id res chain seq x y z
N MET A 1 1.73 -10.26 8.24
CA MET A 1 1.04 -9.02 7.83
C MET A 1 0.57 -9.19 6.41
N CYS A 2 -0.63 -8.74 6.10
CA CYS A 2 -1.29 -8.90 4.81
C CYS A 2 -2.07 -7.61 4.49
N ILE A 3 -2.18 -7.28 3.20
CA ILE A 3 -3.01 -6.17 2.73
C ILE A 3 -4.13 -6.71 1.85
N TYR A 4 -5.34 -6.18 2.05
CA TYR A 4 -6.49 -6.44 1.19
C TYR A 4 -6.90 -5.15 0.47
N PHE A 5 -6.99 -5.21 -0.86
CA PHE A 5 -7.49 -4.12 -1.70
C PHE A 5 -8.89 -4.44 -2.23
N ARG A 6 -9.76 -3.43 -2.27
CA ARG A 6 -10.98 -3.43 -3.09
C ARG A 6 -10.88 -2.33 -4.14
N GLN A 7 -11.02 -2.69 -5.41
CA GLN A 7 -11.07 -1.71 -6.49
C GLN A 7 -12.47 -1.09 -6.58
N SER A 8 -12.52 0.21 -6.87
CA SER A 8 -13.77 0.93 -7.13
C SER A 8 -14.50 0.33 -8.33
N GLN A 9 -15.75 -0.08 -8.13
CA GLN A 9 -16.57 -0.72 -9.17
C GLN A 9 -17.04 0.33 -10.18
N ASN A 10 -16.22 0.58 -11.21
CA ASN A 10 -16.65 1.31 -12.40
C ASN A 10 -17.83 0.58 -13.04
N LYS A 11 -19.02 1.17 -12.91
CA LYS A 11 -20.29 0.55 -13.32
C LYS A 11 -20.43 0.62 -14.85
N VAL A 12 -19.76 -0.28 -15.56
CA VAL A 12 -19.76 -0.35 -17.04
C VAL A 12 -21.16 -0.74 -17.53
N SER A 13 -22.00 0.27 -17.77
CA SER A 13 -23.24 0.15 -18.52
C SER A 13 -22.92 -0.32 -19.94
N SER A 14 -23.18 -1.59 -20.22
CA SER A 14 -22.82 -2.22 -21.49
C SER A 14 -23.63 -1.66 -22.65
N GLN A 15 -23.00 -0.81 -23.47
CA GLN A 15 -23.56 -0.33 -24.73
C GLN A 15 -22.52 -0.53 -25.85
N LYS A 16 -22.91 -1.26 -26.90
CA LYS A 16 -22.01 -1.69 -27.98
C LYS A 16 -21.75 -0.56 -28.97
N ASN A 17 -20.48 -0.36 -29.41
CA ASN A 17 -20.16 -0.21 -30.84
C ASN A 17 -18.65 -0.18 -31.17
N SER A 18 -18.18 -1.26 -31.82
CA SER A 18 -17.42 -1.28 -33.09
C SER A 18 -16.39 -0.16 -33.45
N LYS A 19 -15.12 -0.58 -33.58
CA LYS A 19 -14.05 -0.12 -34.53
C LYS A 19 -13.34 1.24 -34.34
N ASN A 20 -12.04 1.22 -34.00
CA ASN A 20 -10.90 1.51 -34.90
C ASN A 20 -9.52 1.56 -34.16
N LEU A 21 -8.42 1.65 -34.91
CA LEU A 21 -6.98 1.62 -34.54
C LEU A 21 -6.18 2.24 -35.74
N PRO A 22 -4.85 2.56 -35.73
CA PRO A 22 -3.83 2.85 -34.68
C PRO A 22 -3.55 4.40 -34.57
N PRO A 23 -2.37 5.00 -34.18
CA PRO A 23 -1.04 4.45 -33.82
C PRO A 23 -0.32 5.02 -32.55
N SER A 24 0.82 4.41 -32.22
CA SER A 24 1.94 4.89 -31.39
C SER A 24 2.95 5.73 -32.22
N PRO A 25 3.95 6.48 -31.66
CA PRO A 25 4.56 6.45 -30.31
C PRO A 25 4.41 7.84 -29.58
N THR A 26 5.27 8.45 -28.73
CA THR A 26 6.70 8.30 -28.38
C THR A 26 7.05 8.91 -26.99
N LEU A 27 8.27 8.63 -26.50
CA LEU A 27 8.94 9.15 -25.29
C LEU A 27 9.28 10.66 -25.36
N PHE A 28 9.13 11.40 -24.24
CA PHE A 28 10.09 12.44 -23.82
C PHE A 28 10.01 12.72 -22.28
N ASN A 29 10.89 13.59 -21.77
CA ASN A 29 11.35 13.62 -20.37
C ASN A 29 11.25 15.02 -19.70
N GLY A 30 10.94 15.05 -18.40
CA GLY A 30 11.48 16.02 -17.44
C GLY A 30 10.74 17.35 -17.17
N GLY A 31 10.52 17.62 -15.86
CA GLY A 31 10.89 18.91 -15.26
C GLY A 31 9.96 20.13 -15.37
N SER A 32 9.12 20.33 -14.35
CA SER A 32 8.82 21.62 -13.69
C SER A 32 8.72 22.93 -14.52
N SER A 33 7.53 23.55 -14.56
CA SER A 33 7.24 24.80 -13.81
C SER A 33 5.77 25.23 -13.98
N LEU A 34 5.20 25.90 -12.97
CA LEU A 34 3.81 26.38 -13.01
C LEU A 34 3.71 27.75 -13.70
N LYS A 35 2.85 27.86 -14.72
CA LYS A 35 2.34 29.14 -15.24
C LYS A 35 0.84 29.04 -15.45
N LEU A 36 0.08 29.89 -14.75
CA LEU A 36 -1.36 30.02 -14.89
C LEU A 36 -1.67 31.29 -15.71
N LEU A 37 -2.25 31.11 -16.90
CA LEU A 37 -3.51 31.76 -17.31
C LEU A 37 -3.91 31.26 -18.72
N GLY A 38 -5.22 31.13 -18.95
CA GLY A 38 -5.78 30.66 -20.22
C GLY A 38 -7.08 29.90 -20.00
N GLU A 39 -8.20 30.61 -20.01
CA GLU A 39 -9.54 30.01 -19.93
C GLU A 39 -9.88 29.29 -21.24
N ASN A 40 -9.83 27.96 -21.20
CA ASN A 40 -10.59 27.06 -22.06
C ASN A 40 -11.19 25.99 -21.14
N ASP A 41 -12.42 25.55 -21.39
CA ASP A 41 -13.21 24.76 -20.42
C ASP A 41 -12.87 23.25 -20.43
N GLU A 42 -11.57 22.93 -20.48
CA GLU A 42 -11.01 21.58 -20.39
C GLU A 42 -10.88 21.18 -18.90
N SER A 43 -12.02 21.18 -18.21
CA SER A 43 -12.10 20.98 -16.75
C SER A 43 -12.65 19.59 -16.33
N GLU A 44 -12.41 18.55 -17.13
CA GLU A 44 -12.28 17.13 -16.69
C GLU A 44 -11.00 16.95 -15.82
N LYS A 45 -10.88 17.84 -14.84
CA LYS A 45 -9.81 18.06 -13.88
C LYS A 45 -9.68 16.83 -12.99
N TYR A 46 -8.56 16.12 -13.14
CA TYR A 46 -8.16 14.90 -12.43
C TYR A 46 -9.03 14.59 -11.20
N LYS A 47 -9.93 13.61 -11.34
CA LYS A 47 -10.88 13.20 -10.29
C LYS A 47 -10.15 12.45 -9.18
N PHE A 48 -9.46 13.19 -8.31
CA PHE A 48 -8.86 12.65 -7.09
C PHE A 48 -9.94 12.01 -6.23
N HIS A 49 -9.75 10.75 -5.89
CA HIS A 49 -10.60 10.02 -4.95
C HIS A 49 -9.80 9.73 -3.69
N PRO A 50 -10.37 9.95 -2.49
CA PRO A 50 -9.67 9.67 -1.25
C PRO A 50 -9.38 8.17 -1.14
N LEU A 51 -8.17 7.85 -0.69
CA LEU A 51 -7.81 6.50 -0.27
C LEU A 51 -8.25 6.32 1.19
N VAL A 52 -8.92 5.20 1.49
CA VAL A 52 -9.23 4.83 2.87
C VAL A 52 -8.27 3.74 3.31
N LEU A 53 -7.52 3.99 4.38
CA LEU A 53 -6.72 3.00 5.08
C LEU A 53 -7.47 2.59 6.35
N VAL A 54 -7.63 1.29 6.59
CA VAL A 54 -8.10 0.74 7.87
C VAL A 54 -7.05 -0.25 8.34
N GLU A 55 -6.49 -0.02 9.53
CA GLU A 55 -5.37 -0.81 10.04
C GLU A 55 -5.80 -1.91 11.02
N ASP A 56 -4.99 -2.97 11.10
CA ASP A 56 -5.11 -4.11 12.02
C ASP A 56 -6.52 -4.72 12.12
N VAL A 57 -7.20 -4.92 10.98
CA VAL A 57 -8.62 -5.36 10.96
C VAL A 57 -8.88 -6.75 11.56
N ASP A 58 -7.85 -7.54 11.85
CA ASP A 58 -7.94 -8.82 12.59
C ASP A 58 -8.14 -8.65 14.10
N ILE A 59 -8.08 -7.44 14.65
CA ILE A 59 -8.47 -7.17 16.05
C ILE A 59 -9.98 -6.96 16.24
N LEU A 60 -10.78 -7.04 15.16
CA LEU A 60 -12.23 -6.85 15.19
C LEU A 60 -12.96 -8.16 15.52
N TYR A 61 -13.74 -8.17 16.58
CA TYR A 61 -14.46 -9.35 17.07
C TYR A 61 -15.91 -9.43 16.53
N ALA A 62 -16.61 -10.54 16.80
CA ALA A 62 -18.00 -10.75 16.35
C ALA A 62 -19.02 -9.82 17.04
N GLU A 63 -18.56 -9.14 18.09
CA GLU A 63 -19.23 -8.14 18.91
C GLU A 63 -19.13 -6.74 18.26
N ASP A 64 -18.05 -6.45 17.52
CA ASP A 64 -17.74 -5.16 16.88
C ASP A 64 -18.56 -4.90 15.59
N ARG A 65 -19.81 -5.38 15.58
CA ARG A 65 -20.72 -5.36 14.42
C ARG A 65 -20.91 -3.98 13.84
N GLY A 66 -20.90 -2.94 14.67
CA GLY A 66 -20.97 -1.54 14.23
C GLY A 66 -19.74 -1.11 13.43
N CYS A 67 -18.54 -1.51 13.85
CA CYS A 67 -17.30 -1.22 13.12
C CYS A 67 -17.25 -2.01 11.80
N ILE A 68 -17.54 -3.32 11.85
CA ILE A 68 -17.56 -4.17 10.66
C ILE A 68 -18.59 -3.66 9.63
N ALA A 69 -19.79 -3.26 10.07
CA ALA A 69 -20.81 -2.68 9.21
C ALA A 69 -20.40 -1.32 8.63
N ALA A 70 -19.72 -0.46 9.41
CA ALA A 70 -19.19 0.81 8.90
C ALA A 70 -18.12 0.59 7.83
N ILE A 71 -17.17 -0.34 8.03
CA ILE A 71 -16.14 -0.69 7.04
C ILE A 71 -16.79 -1.26 5.78
N GLN A 72 -17.84 -2.09 5.91
CA GLN A 72 -18.64 -2.57 4.78
C GLN A 72 -19.32 -1.42 4.01
N GLN A 73 -20.02 -0.52 4.71
CA GLN A 73 -20.70 0.62 4.10
C GLN A 73 -19.71 1.54 3.36
N ILE A 74 -18.53 1.79 3.93
CA ILE A 74 -17.46 2.57 3.28
C ILE A 74 -16.96 1.81 2.03
N ALA A 75 -16.80 0.49 2.08
CA ALA A 75 -16.39 -0.32 0.93
C ALA A 75 -17.45 -0.50 -0.17
N GLU A 76 -18.72 -0.29 0.14
CA GLU A 76 -19.81 -0.28 -0.84
C GLU A 76 -20.07 1.11 -1.45
N THR A 77 -19.66 2.19 -0.76
CA THR A 77 -19.93 3.58 -1.18
C THR A 77 -18.70 4.38 -1.63
N SER A 78 -17.47 3.95 -1.28
CA SER A 78 -16.25 4.64 -1.68
C SER A 78 -16.05 4.62 -3.20
N LYS A 79 -15.71 5.79 -3.76
CA LYS A 79 -15.25 5.93 -5.14
C LYS A 79 -13.74 5.69 -5.29
N GLY A 80 -12.99 5.79 -4.19
CA GLY A 80 -11.55 5.59 -4.14
C GLY A 80 -11.14 4.23 -3.58
N PRO A 81 -9.84 3.88 -3.68
CA PRO A 81 -9.32 2.61 -3.21
C PRO A 81 -9.45 2.49 -1.68
N ILE A 82 -9.69 1.26 -1.22
CA ILE A 82 -9.61 0.91 0.19
C ILE A 82 -8.49 -0.10 0.39
N ILE A 83 -7.66 0.18 1.38
CA ILE A 83 -6.56 -0.66 1.87
C ILE A 83 -6.92 -1.10 3.28
N LEU A 84 -6.95 -2.41 3.52
CA LEU A 84 -7.13 -2.99 4.85
C LEU A 84 -5.81 -3.69 5.23
N THR A 85 -5.17 -3.31 6.33
CA THR A 85 -3.98 -4.03 6.85
C THR A 85 -4.40 -5.02 7.91
N SER A 86 -3.68 -6.14 8.00
CA SER A 86 -3.95 -7.19 8.99
C SER A 86 -2.70 -7.97 9.32
N ASN A 87 -2.63 -8.62 10.48
CA ASN A 87 -1.59 -9.60 10.80
C ASN A 87 -2.01 -11.04 10.48
N SER A 88 -3.26 -11.26 10.05
CA SER A 88 -3.86 -12.56 9.74
C SER A 88 -4.30 -12.72 8.28
N ASP A 89 -4.12 -13.92 7.72
CA ASP A 89 -4.73 -14.35 6.44
C ASP A 89 -6.27 -14.53 6.54
N ASN A 90 -6.81 -14.53 7.76
CA ASN A 90 -8.25 -14.53 8.04
C ASN A 90 -8.59 -13.39 9.04
N PRO A 91 -8.92 -12.18 8.55
CA PRO A 91 -9.12 -11.00 9.40
C PRO A 91 -10.55 -10.87 9.97
N GLY A 92 -11.31 -11.96 10.08
CA GLY A 92 -12.71 -11.95 10.55
C GLY A 92 -13.74 -11.27 9.62
N LEU A 93 -13.30 -10.35 8.76
CA LEU A 93 -14.16 -9.58 7.86
C LEU A 93 -14.89 -10.49 6.84
N PRO A 94 -16.24 -10.37 6.72
CA PRO A 94 -17.05 -11.26 5.88
C PRO A 94 -16.61 -11.38 4.41
N HIS A 95 -16.83 -12.54 3.79
CA HIS A 95 -16.42 -12.84 2.40
C HIS A 95 -17.04 -11.96 1.29
N LYS A 96 -17.93 -11.00 1.64
CA LYS A 96 -18.55 -10.05 0.68
C LYS A 96 -17.63 -8.91 0.24
N PHE A 97 -16.48 -8.74 0.89
CA PHE A 97 -15.42 -7.91 0.31
C PHE A 97 -14.77 -8.71 -0.82
N ASP A 98 -14.94 -8.23 -2.06
CA ASP A 98 -14.04 -8.55 -3.15
C ASP A 98 -12.64 -8.00 -2.78
N ARG A 99 -11.69 -8.90 -2.53
CA ARG A 99 -10.38 -8.60 -1.92
C ARG A 99 -9.25 -9.18 -2.75
N PHE A 100 -8.43 -8.32 -3.33
CA PHE A 100 -7.10 -8.72 -3.78
C PHE A 100 -6.17 -8.81 -2.56
N HIS A 101 -5.63 -10.01 -2.29
CA HIS A 101 -4.79 -10.30 -1.15
C HIS A 101 -3.30 -10.16 -1.50
N VAL A 102 -2.55 -9.39 -0.70
CA VAL A 102 -1.10 -9.21 -0.82
C VAL A 102 -0.44 -9.58 0.52
N PRO A 103 0.18 -10.77 0.64
CA PRO A 103 0.90 -11.16 1.85
C PRO A 103 2.25 -10.46 1.95
N PHE A 104 2.63 -10.04 3.15
CA PHE A 104 3.97 -9.53 3.47
C PHE A 104 4.75 -10.61 4.23
N VAL A 105 5.77 -11.13 3.56
CA VAL A 105 6.77 -12.04 4.14
C VAL A 105 7.88 -11.25 4.85
N LEU A 106 8.61 -11.90 5.75
CA LEU A 106 9.85 -11.34 6.27
C LEU A 106 10.90 -11.23 5.13
N PRO A 107 11.74 -10.18 5.12
CA PRO A 107 12.83 -10.06 4.15
C PRO A 107 13.85 -11.19 4.33
N SER A 108 14.61 -11.51 3.29
CA SER A 108 15.75 -12.43 3.46
C SER A 108 16.80 -11.81 4.40
N PRO A 109 17.60 -12.64 5.11
CA PRO A 109 18.69 -12.14 5.96
C PRO A 109 19.67 -11.22 5.21
N LYS A 110 19.86 -11.43 3.90
CA LYS A 110 20.73 -10.60 3.05
C LYS A 110 20.15 -9.21 2.78
N GLU A 111 18.86 -9.12 2.49
CA GLU A 111 18.17 -7.83 2.27
C GLU A 111 18.16 -7.01 3.57
N LEU A 112 17.82 -7.65 4.69
CA LEU A 112 17.82 -6.98 5.99
C LEU A 112 19.24 -6.59 6.45
N LEU A 113 20.26 -7.42 6.19
CA LEU A 113 21.67 -7.07 6.45
C LEU A 113 22.09 -5.85 5.63
N SER A 114 21.74 -5.81 4.34
CA SER A 114 22.02 -4.65 3.50
C SER A 114 21.31 -3.39 4.01
N HIS A 115 20.05 -3.51 4.43
CA HIS A 115 19.26 -2.38 4.93
C HIS A 115 19.81 -1.83 6.26
N LEU A 116 20.00 -2.68 7.27
CA LEU A 116 20.50 -2.24 8.57
C LEU A 116 21.95 -1.75 8.50
N TYR A 117 22.79 -2.33 7.64
CA TYR A 117 24.15 -1.82 7.45
C TYR A 117 24.15 -0.42 6.82
N THR A 118 23.25 -0.15 5.86
CA THR A 118 23.03 1.21 5.35
C THR A 118 22.58 2.16 6.47
N VAL A 119 21.63 1.76 7.33
CA VAL A 119 21.16 2.57 8.47
C VAL A 119 22.31 2.90 9.43
N CYS A 120 23.13 1.93 9.82
CA CYS A 120 24.29 2.20 10.68
C CYS A 120 25.27 3.18 10.02
N LEU A 121 25.55 3.05 8.72
CA LEU A 121 26.43 3.97 8.00
C LEU A 121 25.85 5.38 7.87
N THR A 122 24.53 5.56 7.71
CA THR A 122 23.91 6.90 7.65
C THR A 122 23.96 7.61 8.99
N GLU A 123 23.90 6.88 10.10
CA GLU A 123 24.09 7.40 11.47
C GLU A 123 25.59 7.52 11.87
N GLY A 124 26.51 7.33 10.92
CA GLY A 124 27.96 7.45 11.13
C GLY A 124 28.63 6.26 11.83
N VAL A 125 27.90 5.18 12.11
CA VAL A 125 28.35 4.01 12.88
C VAL A 125 28.94 2.94 11.96
N ASN A 126 30.28 2.90 11.88
CA ASN A 126 31.00 1.85 11.16
C ASN A 126 31.04 0.52 11.95
N ILE A 127 29.95 -0.24 11.88
CA ILE A 127 29.80 -1.56 12.50
C ILE A 127 30.31 -2.69 11.58
N HIS A 128 30.95 -3.73 12.14
CA HIS A 128 31.36 -4.89 11.34
C HIS A 128 30.13 -5.72 10.89
N PRO A 129 29.95 -6.05 9.59
CA PRO A 129 28.72 -6.69 9.08
C PRO A 129 28.30 -7.98 9.81
N LEU A 130 29.25 -8.84 10.19
CA LEU A 130 28.98 -10.06 10.97
C LEU A 130 28.30 -9.79 12.34
N LEU A 131 28.45 -8.59 12.90
CA LEU A 131 27.76 -8.20 14.14
C LEU A 131 26.30 -7.82 13.85
N VAL A 132 26.04 -7.12 12.73
CA VAL A 132 24.69 -6.82 12.23
C VAL A 132 23.94 -8.11 11.89
N GLU A 133 24.62 -9.09 11.28
CA GLU A 133 24.03 -10.41 10.98
C GLU A 133 23.61 -11.18 12.25
N LYS A 134 24.47 -11.22 13.27
CA LYS A 134 24.15 -11.82 14.58
C LYS A 134 22.99 -11.10 15.28
N PHE A 135 22.91 -9.79 15.12
CA PHE A 135 21.84 -8.94 15.65
C PHE A 135 20.50 -9.14 14.93
N ILE A 136 20.51 -9.32 13.61
CA ILE A 136 19.33 -9.71 12.82
C ILE A 136 18.78 -11.05 13.34
N HIS A 137 19.66 -12.00 13.67
CA HIS A 137 19.26 -13.30 14.20
C HIS A 137 18.58 -13.18 15.57
N SER A 138 19.09 -12.36 16.50
CA SER A 138 18.43 -12.11 17.80
C SER A 138 17.11 -11.33 17.68
N CYS A 139 16.98 -10.52 16.62
CA CYS A 139 15.73 -9.86 16.22
C CYS A 139 14.77 -10.78 15.43
N ARG A 140 15.18 -12.01 15.08
CA ARG A 140 14.43 -12.97 14.26
C ARG A 140 14.00 -12.44 12.88
N GLY A 141 14.74 -11.48 12.32
CA GLY A 141 14.42 -10.84 11.05
C GLY A 141 13.30 -9.79 11.10
N ASP A 142 12.78 -9.42 12.28
CA ASP A 142 11.83 -8.32 12.43
C ASP A 142 12.54 -6.97 12.22
N ILE A 143 12.22 -6.30 11.12
CA ILE A 143 12.82 -5.02 10.71
C ILE A 143 12.59 -3.93 11.77
N ARG A 144 11.36 -3.82 12.31
CA ARG A 144 10.99 -2.80 13.29
C ARG A 144 11.76 -3.04 14.59
N LYS A 145 11.79 -4.28 15.07
CA LYS A 145 12.55 -4.66 16.27
C LYS A 145 14.05 -4.41 16.10
N SER A 146 14.61 -4.74 14.93
CA SER A 146 16.02 -4.46 14.63
C SER A 146 16.31 -2.96 14.67
N ILE A 147 15.53 -2.11 14.00
CA ILE A 147 15.74 -0.66 14.03
C ILE A 147 15.56 -0.11 15.46
N MET A 148 14.54 -0.55 16.20
CA MET A 148 14.31 -0.12 17.60
C MET A 148 15.41 -0.55 18.58
N HIS A 149 16.19 -1.59 18.29
CA HIS A 149 17.34 -2.00 19.11
C HIS A 149 18.68 -1.41 18.63
N LEU A 150 18.71 -0.66 17.51
CA LEU A 150 19.88 0.10 17.03
C LEU A 150 19.89 1.54 17.55
N GLN A 151 19.28 1.83 18.71
CA GLN A 151 19.24 3.18 19.28
C GLN A 151 20.65 3.76 19.45
N PHE A 152 20.89 4.90 18.78
CA PHE A 152 22.11 5.70 18.80
C PHE A 152 21.85 7.03 19.51
#